data_AF-A0A6A8FIH5-F1
#
_entry.id   AF-A0A6A8FIH5-F1
#
_cell.length_a   1.000
_cell.length_b   1.000
_cell.length_c   1.000
_cell.angle_alpha   90.00
_cell.angle_beta   90.00
_cell.angle_gamma   90.00
#
_symmetry.space_group_name_H-M   'P 1'
#
loop_
_entity.id
_entity.type
_entity.pdbx_description
1 polymer ?
#
loop_
_entity_poly.entity_id
_entity_poly.type
_entity_poly.pdbx_seq_one_letter_code
_entity_poly.pdbx_strand_id
1 'polypeptide(L)' 'MIMAPEWIKACEVKELNNSELVGFDFNEKKILISKIRNKVYATDRICTHAYAD' A
#
# COMPACT_ATOMS: atom_id res chain seq x y z
N MET A 1 -1.36 -20.74 -17.52
CA MET A 1 -0.23 -20.48 -16.60
C MET A 1 -0.78 -19.67 -15.44
N ILE A 2 -0.77 -20.22 -14.23
CA ILE A 2 -1.21 -19.48 -13.04
C ILE A 2 0.00 -18.69 -12.56
N MET A 3 -0.03 -17.37 -12.73
CA MET A 3 1.00 -16.48 -12.22
C MET A 3 0.86 -16.49 -10.69
N ALA A 4 1.88 -17.01 -10.00
CA ALA A 4 1.94 -16.96 -8.54
C ALA A 4 1.96 -15.48 -8.09
N PRO A 5 1.38 -15.15 -6.93
CA PRO A 5 1.50 -13.80 -6.38
C PRO A 5 2.97 -13.46 -6.17
N GLU A 6 3.47 -12.46 -6.90
CA GLU A 6 4.84 -11.99 -6.79
C GLU A 6 4.94 -11.02 -5.61
N TRP A 7 5.93 -11.24 -4.75
CA TRP A 7 6.26 -10.32 -3.68
C TRP A 7 7.05 -9.15 -4.24
N ILE A 8 6.51 -7.96 -4.06
CA ILE A 8 7.10 -6.71 -4.53
C ILE A 8 7.72 -5.94 -3.37
N LYS A 9 8.90 -5.36 -3.58
CA LYS A 9 9.49 -4.42 -2.61
C LYS A 9 8.77 -3.08 -2.75
N ALA A 10 7.87 -2.80 -1.82
CA ALA A 10 7.14 -1.53 -1.84
C ALA A 10 7.95 -0.37 -1.26
N CYS A 11 8.49 -0.51 -0.04
CA CYS A 11 9.21 0.57 0.63
C CYS A 11 10.10 0.03 1.76
N GLU A 12 11.04 0.83 2.27
CA GLU A 12 11.85 0.44 3.42
C GLU A 12 11.17 0.74 4.74
N VAL A 13 11.39 -0.13 5.75
CA VAL A 13 10.87 0.07 7.12
C VAL A 13 11.34 1.40 7.74
N LYS A 14 12.47 1.94 7.27
CA LYS A 14 13.01 3.24 7.71
C LYS A 14 12.19 4.43 7.22
N GLU A 15 11.51 4.28 6.09
CA GLU A 15 10.62 5.30 5.51
C GLU A 15 9.22 5.23 6.13
N LEU A 16 8.89 4.09 6.77
CA LEU A 16 7.64 3.89 7.50
C LEU A 16 7.77 4.36 8.96
N ASN A 17 7.58 5.65 9.18
CA ASN A 17 7.40 6.19 10.54
C ASN A 17 6.00 5.85 11.07
N ASN A 18 5.85 5.78 12.40
CA ASN A 18 4.64 5.29 13.10
C ASN A 18 3.36 6.17 12.92
N SER A 19 3.48 7.25 12.16
CA SER A 19 2.37 8.14 11.77
C SER A 19 2.46 8.59 10.31
N GLU A 20 3.36 7.99 9.52
CA GLU A 20 3.54 8.34 8.12
C GLU A 20 2.80 7.39 7.21
N LEU A 21 2.33 7.96 6.11
CA LEU A 21 1.60 7.30 5.06
C LEU A 21 2.52 7.26 3.84
N VAL A 22 2.93 6.07 3.44
CA VAL A 22 3.73 5.86 2.24
C VAL A 22 2.79 5.47 1.11
N GLY A 23 2.68 6.34 0.10
CA GLY A 23 2.02 5.98 -1.15
C GLY A 23 2.94 5.14 -2.02
N PHE A 24 2.45 4.01 -2.52
CA PHE A 24 3.16 3.13 -3.43
C PHE A 24 2.28 2.80 -4.63
N ASP A 25 2.70 3.24 -5.81
CA ASP A 25 1.98 3.01 -7.07
C ASP A 25 2.64 1.84 -7.82
N PHE A 26 1.89 0.77 -8.09
CA PHE A 26 2.41 -0.43 -8.76
C PHE A 26 1.42 -1.04 -9.74
N ASN A 27 1.83 -1.19 -11.01
CA ASN A 27 0.99 -1.74 -12.08
C ASN A 27 -0.43 -1.13 -12.06
N GLU A 28 -0.49 0.21 -12.06
CA GLU A 28 -1.73 1.02 -12.01
C GLU A 28 -2.54 0.92 -10.71
N LYS A 29 -2.13 0.09 -9.75
CA LYS A 29 -2.73 0.01 -8.42
C LYS A 29 -2.06 1.02 -7.49
N LYS A 30 -2.88 1.80 -6.81
CA LYS A 30 -2.40 2.76 -5.80
C LYS A 30 -2.53 2.10 -4.43
N ILE A 31 -1.41 1.68 -3.88
CA ILE A 31 -1.33 1.09 -2.55
C ILE A 31 -0.90 2.18 -1.58
N LEU A 32 -1.51 2.18 -0.40
CA LEU A 32 -1.18 3.05 0.71
C LEU A 32 -0.69 2.19 1.86
N ILE A 33 0.54 2.43 2.30
CA ILE A 33 1.18 1.69 3.37
C ILE A 33 1.28 2.62 4.59
N SER A 34 0.81 2.15 5.73
CA SER A 34 0.86 2.89 6.99
C SER A 34 1.42 2.02 8.09
N LYS A 35 2.25 2.60 8.96
CA LYS A 35 2.71 1.92 10.17
C LYS A 35 1.95 2.48 11.37
N ILE A 36 1.10 1.68 11.99
CA ILE A 36 0.32 2.06 13.17
C ILE A 36 0.67 1.11 14.30
N ARG A 37 1.08 1.66 15.45
CA ARG A 37 1.46 0.87 16.64
C ARG A 37 2.52 -0.20 16.33
N ASN A 38 3.53 0.17 15.52
CA ASN A 38 4.60 -0.72 15.08
C ASN A 38 4.13 -1.92 14.21
N LYS A 39 2.90 -1.88 13.68
CA LYS A 39 2.39 -2.83 12.68
C LYS A 39 2.23 -2.14 11.34
N VAL A 40 2.62 -2.81 10.26
CA VAL A 40 2.48 -2.29 8.90
C VAL A 40 1.15 -2.76 8.33
N TYR A 41 0.40 -1.82 7.76
CA TYR A 41 -0.87 -2.06 7.08
C TYR A 41 -0.73 -1.56 5.64
N ALA A 42 -1.33 -2.28 4.71
CA ALA A 42 -1.48 -1.87 3.32
C ALA A 42 -2.97 -1.79 2.99
N THR A 43 -3.41 -0.66 2.46
CA THR A 43 -4.77 -0.43 1.98
C THR A 43 -4.72 0.09 0.55
N ASP A 44 -5.82 -0.04 -0.18
CA ASP A 44 -5.96 0.70 -1.42
C ASP A 44 -6.04 2.20 -1.12
N ARG A 45 -5.43 3.03 -1.97
CA ARG A 45 -5.48 4.50 -1.87
C ARG A 45 -6.77 5.08 -2.46
N ILE A 46 -7.61 4.23 -3.05
CA ILE A 46 -8.89 4.60 -3.62
C ILE A 46 -9.97 4.28 -2.59
N CYS A 47 -10.66 5.30 -2.13
CA CYS A 47 -11.89 5.12 -1.37
C CYS A 47 -13.01 4.68 -2.34
N THR A 48 -13.86 3.76 -1.91
CA THR A 48 -14.99 3.25 -2.71
C THR A 48 -15.95 4.36 -3.18
N HIS A 49 -15.90 5.53 -2.54
CA HIS A 49 -16.61 6.74 -2.98
C HIS A 49 -16.22 7.20 -4.38
N ALA A 50 -14.96 7.00 -4.80
CA ALA A 50 -14.49 7.44 -6.10
C ALA A 50 -15.02 6.56 -7.26
N TYR A 51 -15.59 5.40 -6.96
CA TYR A 51 -16.21 4.47 -7.92
C TYR A 51 -17.74 4.58 -7.96
N ALA A 52 -18.32 5.52 -7.19
CA ALA A 52 -19.76 5.69 -7.07
C ALA A 52 -20.35 6.72 -8.05
N ASP A 53 -19.63 7.08 -9.12
CA ASP A 53 -20.10 7.91 -10.24
C ASP A 53 -20.01 7.14 -11.56
#